data_AF-A0A811U2R6-F1
#
_entry.id   AF-A0A811U2R6-F1
#
_cell.length_a   1.000
_cell.length_b   1.000
_cell.length_c   1.000
_cell.angle_alpha   90.00
_cell.angle_beta   90.00
_cell.angle_gamma   90.00
#
_symmetry.space_group_name_H-M   'P 1'
#
loop_
_entity.id
_entity.type
_entity.pdbx_description
1 polymer ?
#
loop_
_entity_poly.entity_id
_entity_poly.type
_entity_poly.pdbx_seq_one_letter_code
_entity_poly.pdbx_strand_id
1 'polypeptide(L)'
;MQDTTLFTQLLTTFVIVLLLRNNENAEGSLACLVFFLMQTLDRKYQNMLVRIISNNPIRNPREGRVEVSFNRGAKWGTLCSSSWSFREGNVVCRQLGLGFAAMVNQTTTFGDSKSYPWAMIGTLCRGNEKRLSDCIRESTYPRNCTVGNKNVAVVRCVPQSADLTLGLRDIETSARLDLAPMTRLTCAMEENCVSAEAYIIRRTQPSAIRNLLRFTTKAENVGDADFSPYANYKDWEWHQCHQHYHSMNVFATFDVYDFSYRKVAQGHKASFCLMDTNCVPGVRPKYTCGNETQGISIGCADLYTANLDCQWVDVTGLPVNQYYILRVAINPEYKIGERNFENNGAECIIHYTGKPATTRITNCRRTPLSFNV
;
A
#
# COMPACT_ATOMS: atom_id res chain seq x y z
N MET A 1 -29.74 18.35 -12.02
CA MET A 1 -29.70 18.85 -13.41
C MET A 1 -29.10 17.75 -14.25
N GLN A 2 -29.93 17.16 -15.11
CA GLN A 2 -29.74 15.85 -15.73
C GLN A 2 -28.52 15.76 -16.65
N ASP A 3 -27.98 14.54 -16.67
CA ASP A 3 -27.01 13.97 -17.59
C ASP A 3 -27.27 14.33 -19.06
N THR A 4 -26.43 15.19 -19.63
CA THR A 4 -26.35 15.45 -21.07
C THR A 4 -25.00 15.02 -21.66
N THR A 5 -24.06 14.58 -20.81
CA THR A 5 -22.70 14.19 -21.19
C THR A 5 -22.55 12.71 -21.55
N LEU A 6 -23.37 11.82 -20.97
CA LEU A 6 -23.31 10.39 -21.33
C LEU A 6 -24.02 10.07 -22.64
N PHE A 7 -25.12 10.79 -22.93
CA PHE A 7 -25.87 10.66 -24.18
C PHE A 7 -25.05 11.14 -25.39
N THR A 8 -24.23 12.18 -25.21
CA THR A 8 -23.30 12.68 -26.24
C THR A 8 -22.11 11.75 -26.46
N GLN A 9 -21.65 11.01 -25.44
CA GLN A 9 -20.58 10.00 -25.59
C GLN A 9 -21.04 8.72 -26.30
N LEU A 10 -22.26 8.25 -26.06
CA LEU A 10 -22.82 7.08 -26.75
C LEU A 10 -23.21 7.39 -28.21
N LEU A 11 -23.79 8.57 -28.47
CA LEU A 11 -24.07 9.03 -29.84
C LEU A 11 -22.80 9.24 -30.66
N THR A 12 -21.72 9.78 -30.08
CA THR A 12 -20.44 9.94 -30.78
C THR A 12 -19.78 8.59 -31.08
N THR A 13 -19.82 7.63 -30.16
CA THR A 13 -19.25 6.28 -30.40
C THR A 13 -20.02 5.52 -31.50
N PHE A 14 -21.37 5.60 -31.53
CA PHE A 14 -22.19 4.95 -32.55
C PHE A 14 -22.05 5.60 -33.94
N VAL A 15 -21.92 6.94 -34.00
CA VAL A 15 -21.67 7.68 -35.23
C VAL A 15 -20.26 7.39 -35.78
N ILE A 16 -19.27 7.22 -34.91
CA ILE A 16 -17.90 6.83 -35.30
C ILE A 16 -17.88 5.42 -35.90
N VAL A 17 -18.59 4.44 -35.30
CA VAL A 17 -18.66 3.07 -35.86
C VAL A 17 -19.41 3.02 -37.20
N LEU A 18 -20.44 3.84 -37.40
CA LEU A 18 -21.16 3.95 -38.68
C LEU A 18 -20.34 4.66 -39.78
N LEU A 19 -19.50 5.63 -39.42
CA LEU A 19 -18.61 6.32 -40.36
C LEU A 19 -17.37 5.48 -40.74
N LEU A 20 -16.94 4.57 -39.87
CA LEU A 20 -15.82 3.64 -40.11
C LEU A 20 -16.15 2.52 -41.12
N ARG A 21 -17.42 2.26 -41.42
CA ARG A 21 -17.80 1.22 -42.41
C ARG A 21 -17.67 1.67 -43.86
N ASN A 22 -17.44 2.97 -44.12
CA ASN A 22 -17.59 3.58 -45.45
C ASN A 22 -16.42 4.49 -45.91
N ASN A 23 -15.26 4.52 -45.25
CA ASN A 23 -14.21 5.44 -45.69
C ASN A 23 -12.78 4.99 -45.36
N GLU A 24 -12.01 4.63 -46.40
CA GLU A 24 -10.60 4.16 -46.31
C GLU A 24 -9.57 5.28 -46.01
N ASN A 25 -10.01 6.53 -45.78
CA ASN A 25 -9.13 7.68 -45.49
C ASN A 25 -9.17 8.17 -44.02
N ALA A 26 -9.66 7.36 -43.08
CA ALA A 26 -9.97 7.79 -41.71
C ALA A 26 -8.78 7.76 -40.71
N GLU A 27 -7.62 7.18 -41.05
CA GLU A 27 -6.51 7.03 -40.09
C GLU A 27 -5.87 8.37 -39.65
N GLY A 28 -5.73 9.33 -40.56
CA GLY A 28 -5.15 10.64 -40.25
C GLY A 28 -6.06 11.54 -39.41
N SER A 29 -7.39 11.38 -39.52
CA SER A 29 -8.37 12.23 -38.85
C SER A 29 -8.67 11.75 -37.42
N LEU A 30 -8.65 10.43 -37.19
CA LEU A 30 -8.80 9.85 -35.85
C LEU A 30 -7.60 10.18 -34.94
N ALA A 31 -6.38 10.05 -35.47
CA ALA A 31 -5.16 10.40 -34.75
C ALA A 31 -5.17 11.87 -34.32
N CYS A 32 -5.63 12.78 -35.19
CA CYS A 32 -5.69 14.22 -34.91
C CYS A 32 -6.74 14.57 -33.83
N LEU A 33 -7.91 13.91 -33.83
CA LEU A 33 -8.95 14.07 -32.80
C LEU A 33 -8.51 13.53 -31.44
N VAL A 34 -7.85 12.37 -31.39
CA VAL A 34 -7.25 11.84 -30.16
C VAL A 34 -6.14 12.78 -29.65
N PHE A 35 -5.32 13.32 -30.54
CA PHE A 35 -4.28 14.30 -30.20
C PHE A 35 -4.89 15.62 -29.66
N PHE A 36 -5.98 16.13 -30.25
CA PHE A 36 -6.70 17.31 -29.75
C PHE A 36 -7.39 17.07 -28.40
N LEU A 37 -7.98 15.89 -28.19
CA LEU A 37 -8.58 15.50 -26.91
C LEU A 37 -7.52 15.32 -25.81
N MET A 38 -6.35 14.75 -26.13
CA MET A 38 -5.21 14.71 -25.21
C MET A 38 -4.67 16.12 -24.90
N GLN A 39 -4.51 16.99 -25.91
CA GLN A 39 -4.06 18.38 -25.70
C GLN A 39 -5.04 19.24 -24.88
N THR A 40 -6.34 18.99 -24.98
CA THR A 40 -7.37 19.72 -24.20
C THR A 40 -7.47 19.22 -22.75
N LEU A 41 -7.29 17.92 -22.50
CA LEU A 41 -7.13 17.38 -21.15
C LEU A 41 -5.84 17.87 -20.48
N ASP A 42 -4.74 17.97 -21.24
CA ASP A 42 -3.43 18.44 -20.76
C ASP A 42 -3.46 19.94 -20.37
N ARG A 43 -4.11 20.80 -21.18
CA ARG A 43 -4.22 22.26 -20.89
C ARG A 43 -4.90 22.61 -19.57
N LYS A 44 -5.83 21.80 -19.06
CA LYS A 44 -6.52 22.05 -17.78
C LYS A 44 -5.59 21.87 -16.58
N TYR A 45 -4.61 20.96 -16.67
CA TYR A 45 -3.72 20.61 -15.56
C TYR A 45 -2.36 21.32 -15.63
N GLN A 46 -1.98 21.86 -16.78
CA GLN A 46 -0.74 22.66 -16.93
C GLN A 46 -0.66 23.88 -15.99
N ASN A 47 -1.82 24.46 -15.62
CA ASN A 47 -1.90 25.60 -14.70
C ASN A 47 -2.35 25.19 -13.28
N MET A 48 -2.21 23.91 -12.93
CA MET A 48 -2.66 23.40 -11.63
C MET A 48 -1.74 23.88 -10.50
N LEU A 49 -2.33 24.58 -9.53
CA LEU A 49 -1.67 24.96 -8.28
C LEU A 49 -2.21 24.14 -7.13
N VAL A 50 -1.37 23.92 -6.12
CA VAL A 50 -1.69 23.21 -4.88
C VAL A 50 -1.35 24.12 -3.72
N ARG A 51 -2.12 24.08 -2.64
CA ARG A 51 -1.80 24.76 -1.37
C ARG A 51 -2.32 23.98 -0.17
N ILE A 52 -1.76 24.29 0.99
CA ILE A 52 -2.23 23.81 2.30
C ILE A 52 -2.79 25.01 3.08
N ILE A 53 -3.98 24.85 3.66
CA ILE A 53 -4.64 25.87 4.46
C ILE A 53 -4.78 25.41 5.92
N SER A 54 -4.04 26.06 6.81
CA SER A 54 -4.06 25.86 8.26
C SER A 54 -5.01 26.85 8.94
N ASN A 55 -6.33 26.60 8.90
CA ASN A 55 -7.32 27.46 9.56
C ASN A 55 -7.55 27.12 11.05
N ASN A 56 -6.67 26.33 11.68
CA ASN A 56 -6.75 25.92 13.09
C ASN A 56 -5.90 26.88 13.96
N PRO A 57 -6.31 27.26 15.19
CA PRO A 57 -5.53 28.10 16.12
C PRO A 57 -4.07 27.67 16.36
N ILE A 58 -3.73 26.39 16.19
CA ILE A 58 -2.35 25.91 16.25
C ILE A 58 -1.75 26.00 14.84
N ARG A 59 -1.00 27.08 14.59
CA ARG A 59 -0.48 27.46 13.27
C ARG A 59 0.76 26.63 12.91
N ASN A 60 0.58 25.36 12.55
CA ASN A 60 1.64 24.59 11.89
C ASN A 60 1.59 24.88 10.38
N PRO A 61 2.54 25.65 9.80
CA PRO A 61 2.47 26.04 8.38
C PRO A 61 2.62 24.85 7.42
N ARG A 62 2.97 23.67 7.93
CA ARG A 62 3.12 22.43 7.15
C ARG A 62 1.92 21.49 7.29
N GLU A 63 0.86 21.91 7.96
CA GLU A 63 -0.32 21.10 8.22
C GLU A 63 -1.60 21.81 7.78
N GLY A 64 -2.51 21.07 7.14
CA GLY A 64 -3.85 21.60 6.88
C GLY A 64 -4.56 20.95 5.71
N ARG A 65 -5.69 21.55 5.34
CA ARG A 65 -6.53 21.11 4.22
C ARG A 65 -5.80 21.35 2.91
N VAL A 66 -5.79 20.35 2.04
CA VAL A 66 -5.23 20.45 0.70
C VAL A 66 -6.27 21.03 -0.26
N GLU A 67 -5.88 22.05 -1.00
CA GLU A 67 -6.69 22.67 -2.05
C GLU A 67 -5.94 22.73 -3.38
N VAL A 68 -6.68 22.60 -4.47
CA VAL A 68 -6.19 22.68 -5.84
C VAL A 68 -6.90 23.77 -6.63
N SER A 69 -6.18 24.37 -7.58
CA SER A 69 -6.72 25.37 -8.50
C SER A 69 -6.29 25.07 -9.91
N PHE A 70 -7.22 25.07 -10.87
CA PHE A 70 -6.94 24.85 -12.30
C PHE A 70 -6.85 26.14 -13.12
N ASN A 71 -7.05 27.29 -12.48
CA ASN A 71 -7.14 28.60 -13.12
C ASN A 71 -6.20 29.60 -12.47
N ARG A 72 -4.94 29.19 -12.25
CA ARG A 72 -3.87 30.05 -11.69
C ARG A 72 -4.26 30.72 -10.36
N GLY A 73 -5.00 30.01 -9.52
CA GLY A 73 -5.37 30.49 -8.18
C GLY A 73 -6.64 31.34 -8.12
N ALA A 74 -7.34 31.58 -9.23
CA ALA A 74 -8.57 32.38 -9.22
C ALA A 74 -9.76 31.66 -8.55
N LYS A 75 -9.80 30.32 -8.59
CA LYS A 75 -10.75 29.48 -7.86
C LYS A 75 -10.04 28.29 -7.25
N TRP A 76 -10.38 27.97 -6.02
CA TRP A 76 -9.84 26.84 -5.26
C TRP A 76 -10.97 25.87 -4.93
N GLY A 77 -10.63 24.58 -4.93
CA GLY A 77 -11.49 23.55 -4.36
C GLY A 77 -10.67 22.43 -3.77
N THR A 78 -11.34 21.51 -3.09
CA THR A 78 -10.69 20.44 -2.33
C THR A 78 -10.48 19.20 -3.20
N LEU A 79 -9.65 18.27 -2.72
CA LEU A 79 -9.66 16.91 -3.23
C LEU A 79 -10.71 16.09 -2.47
N CYS A 80 -11.32 15.13 -3.14
CA CYS A 80 -12.14 14.18 -2.43
C CYS A 80 -11.29 13.33 -1.47
N SER A 81 -11.75 13.20 -0.22
CA SER A 81 -10.98 12.53 0.82
C SER A 81 -11.03 11.01 0.75
N SER A 82 -12.02 10.40 0.09
CA SER A 82 -12.32 8.96 0.24
C SER A 82 -11.13 8.03 -0.08
N SER A 83 -10.27 8.40 -1.04
CA SER A 83 -9.05 7.66 -1.41
C SER A 83 -7.77 8.31 -0.92
N TRP A 84 -7.86 9.30 -0.02
CA TRP A 84 -6.71 10.08 0.45
C TRP A 84 -5.77 9.22 1.29
N SER A 85 -4.54 9.02 0.79
CA SER A 85 -3.51 8.20 1.42
C SER A 85 -2.16 8.91 1.48
N PHE A 86 -1.17 8.26 2.12
CA PHE A 86 0.20 8.76 2.18
C PHE A 86 0.84 8.90 0.79
N ARG A 87 0.37 8.17 -0.23
CA ARG A 87 0.87 8.31 -1.60
C ARG A 87 0.51 9.67 -2.19
N GLU A 88 -0.76 10.07 -2.16
CA GLU A 88 -1.17 11.39 -2.62
C GLU A 88 -0.59 12.51 -1.73
N GLY A 89 -0.53 12.27 -0.41
CA GLY A 89 0.07 13.18 0.55
C GLY A 89 1.56 13.47 0.25
N ASN A 90 2.34 12.44 -0.09
CA ASN A 90 3.74 12.60 -0.46
C ASN A 90 3.91 13.46 -1.71
N VAL A 91 3.08 13.24 -2.74
CA VAL A 91 3.12 14.06 -3.95
C VAL A 91 2.81 15.52 -3.63
N VAL A 92 1.83 15.79 -2.76
CA VAL A 92 1.50 17.15 -2.29
C VAL A 92 2.68 17.79 -1.54
N CYS A 93 3.22 17.11 -0.53
CA CYS A 93 4.31 17.65 0.28
C CYS A 93 5.57 17.93 -0.57
N ARG A 94 5.88 17.07 -1.54
CA ARG A 94 7.00 17.25 -2.46
C ARG A 94 6.74 18.37 -3.45
N GLN A 95 5.54 18.45 -4.02
CA GLN A 95 5.14 19.52 -4.95
C GLN A 95 5.23 20.91 -4.30
N LEU A 96 4.97 21.00 -3.00
CA LEU A 96 5.08 22.24 -2.22
C LEU A 96 6.49 22.51 -1.65
N GLY A 97 7.45 21.61 -1.86
CA GLY A 97 8.80 21.74 -1.30
C GLY A 97 8.88 21.57 0.23
N LEU A 98 7.91 20.90 0.83
CA LEU A 98 7.80 20.71 2.29
C LEU A 98 8.34 19.36 2.80
N GLY A 99 8.77 18.49 1.88
CA GLY A 99 9.30 17.16 2.16
C GLY A 99 8.28 16.05 1.93
N PHE A 100 8.05 15.21 2.93
CA PHE A 100 7.22 14.00 2.88
C PHE A 100 5.99 14.12 3.79
N ALA A 101 4.95 13.33 3.52
CA ALA A 101 3.77 13.28 4.36
C ALA A 101 4.05 12.44 5.62
N ALA A 102 3.88 13.05 6.79
CA ALA A 102 3.93 12.36 8.09
C ALA A 102 2.55 12.18 8.73
N MET A 103 1.51 12.78 8.15
CA MET A 103 0.12 12.55 8.52
C MET A 103 -0.75 12.76 7.31
N VAL A 104 -1.70 11.86 7.11
CA VAL A 104 -2.80 12.01 6.15
C VAL A 104 -4.10 11.70 6.87
N ASN A 105 -5.03 12.64 6.84
CA ASN A 105 -6.27 12.55 7.59
C ASN A 105 -7.46 12.92 6.70
N GLN A 106 -8.61 12.32 7.01
CA GLN A 106 -9.89 12.64 6.40
C GLN A 106 -10.80 13.17 7.51
N THR A 107 -10.91 14.49 7.63
CA THR A 107 -11.66 15.11 8.75
C THR A 107 -12.44 16.32 8.30
N THR A 108 -13.30 16.83 9.18
CA THR A 108 -13.99 18.12 9.03
C THR A 108 -13.35 19.24 9.86
N THR A 109 -12.28 18.93 10.62
CA THR A 109 -11.60 19.87 11.54
C THR A 109 -11.02 21.08 10.81
N PHE A 110 -10.61 20.88 9.56
CA PHE A 110 -10.14 21.93 8.68
C PHE A 110 -11.24 22.34 7.69
N GLY A 111 -12.49 22.43 8.14
CA GLY A 111 -13.65 22.71 7.28
C GLY A 111 -14.20 21.47 6.57
N ASP A 112 -15.32 21.62 5.87
CA ASP A 112 -16.04 20.51 5.24
C ASP A 112 -16.18 20.67 3.72
N SER A 113 -16.54 19.57 3.04
CA SER A 113 -16.75 19.54 1.58
C SER A 113 -17.95 20.38 1.10
N LYS A 114 -18.84 20.81 2.01
CA LYS A 114 -19.97 21.72 1.68
C LYS A 114 -19.49 23.16 1.52
N SER A 115 -18.64 23.61 2.42
CA SER A 115 -18.05 24.95 2.40
C SER A 115 -16.94 25.04 1.34
N TYR A 116 -16.25 23.93 1.08
CA TYR A 116 -15.15 23.83 0.13
C TYR A 116 -15.38 22.67 -0.85
N PRO A 117 -16.11 22.89 -1.96
CA PRO A 117 -16.49 21.82 -2.88
C PRO A 117 -15.28 21.16 -3.54
N TRP A 118 -15.43 19.88 -3.90
CA TRP A 118 -14.37 19.12 -4.56
C TRP A 118 -14.09 19.65 -5.96
N ALA A 119 -12.83 19.98 -6.23
CA ALA A 119 -12.33 20.33 -7.54
C ALA A 119 -11.66 19.14 -8.24
N MET A 120 -11.13 18.17 -7.49
CA MET A 120 -10.44 16.99 -8.02
C MET A 120 -10.90 15.71 -7.32
N ILE A 121 -11.12 14.67 -8.12
CA ILE A 121 -11.75 13.41 -7.69
C ILE A 121 -10.96 12.24 -8.33
N GLY A 122 -10.87 11.11 -7.63
CA GLY A 122 -10.30 9.86 -8.17
C GLY A 122 -8.81 9.96 -8.47
N THR A 123 -8.07 10.71 -7.65
CA THR A 123 -6.61 10.84 -7.78
C THR A 123 -5.95 9.63 -7.16
N LEU A 124 -5.26 8.84 -7.97
CA LEU A 124 -4.52 7.66 -7.54
C LEU A 124 -3.04 7.86 -7.90
N CYS A 125 -2.24 8.15 -6.89
CA CYS A 125 -0.81 8.32 -7.03
C CYS A 125 -0.08 7.02 -6.65
N ARG A 126 1.07 6.79 -7.27
CA ARG A 126 2.10 5.85 -6.82
C ARG A 126 2.87 6.38 -5.60
N GLY A 127 2.98 7.70 -5.49
CA GLY A 127 3.62 8.42 -4.38
C GLY A 127 4.97 9.04 -4.74
N ASN A 128 5.49 8.80 -5.94
CA ASN A 128 6.76 9.31 -6.45
C ASN A 128 6.60 10.35 -7.58
N GLU A 129 5.37 10.65 -7.97
CA GLU A 129 5.05 11.69 -8.94
C GLU A 129 5.56 13.07 -8.49
N LYS A 130 5.94 13.91 -9.45
CA LYS A 130 6.43 15.27 -9.16
C LYS A 130 5.27 16.23 -8.86
N ARG A 131 4.10 15.98 -9.45
CA ARG A 131 2.91 16.81 -9.31
C ARG A 131 1.68 15.92 -9.20
N LEU A 132 0.66 16.40 -8.48
CA LEU A 132 -0.65 15.71 -8.41
C LEU A 132 -1.31 15.54 -9.79
N SER A 133 -0.90 16.34 -10.79
CA SER A 133 -1.41 16.25 -12.17
C SER A 133 -0.93 15.00 -12.89
N ASP A 134 0.19 14.43 -12.44
CA ASP A 134 0.86 13.32 -13.08
C ASP A 134 0.34 11.97 -12.55
N CYS A 135 -0.44 12.01 -11.47
CA CYS A 135 -1.10 10.83 -10.91
C CYS A 135 -2.21 10.33 -11.83
N ILE A 136 -2.43 9.02 -11.82
CA ILE A 136 -3.47 8.38 -12.61
C ILE A 136 -4.85 8.85 -12.12
N ARG A 137 -5.79 8.98 -13.06
CA ARG A 137 -7.19 9.23 -12.76
C ARG A 137 -8.00 8.00 -13.09
N GLU A 138 -8.73 7.52 -12.10
CA GLU A 138 -9.58 6.36 -12.30
C GLU A 138 -10.79 6.71 -13.18
N SER A 139 -10.92 6.00 -14.31
CA SER A 139 -11.94 6.28 -15.35
C SER A 139 -13.37 5.92 -14.92
N THR A 140 -13.53 5.06 -13.92
CA THR A 140 -14.81 4.58 -13.37
C THR A 140 -15.37 5.45 -12.24
N TYR A 141 -14.69 6.54 -11.89
CA TYR A 141 -14.96 7.31 -10.68
C TYR A 141 -15.95 8.46 -10.90
N PRO A 142 -17.23 8.32 -10.46
CA PRO A 142 -17.69 9.17 -9.36
C PRO A 142 -18.60 8.46 -8.32
N ARG A 143 -18.45 7.15 -8.08
CA ARG A 143 -19.32 6.43 -7.12
C ARG A 143 -18.89 6.52 -5.64
N ASN A 144 -17.62 6.77 -5.33
CA ASN A 144 -17.09 6.74 -3.95
C ASN A 144 -16.92 8.14 -3.30
N CYS A 145 -17.13 9.22 -4.05
CA CYS A 145 -17.24 10.59 -3.49
C CYS A 145 -18.71 10.99 -3.51
N THR A 146 -19.45 10.47 -2.56
CA THR A 146 -20.87 10.76 -2.42
C THR A 146 -21.08 12.05 -1.64
N VAL A 147 -22.19 12.76 -1.90
CA VAL A 147 -22.59 13.98 -1.17
C VAL A 147 -22.65 13.77 0.36
N GLY A 148 -22.73 12.51 0.81
CA GLY A 148 -22.67 12.15 2.23
C GLY A 148 -21.29 12.31 2.88
N ASN A 149 -20.19 12.20 2.13
CA ASN A 149 -18.85 12.39 2.68
C ASN A 149 -18.55 13.89 2.86
N LYS A 150 -18.51 14.33 4.12
CA LYS A 150 -18.23 15.72 4.50
C LYS A 150 -16.74 16.01 4.70
N ASN A 151 -15.90 14.98 4.73
CA ASN A 151 -14.49 15.11 5.07
C ASN A 151 -13.70 15.78 3.94
N VAL A 152 -12.63 16.47 4.34
CA VAL A 152 -11.62 17.04 3.45
C VAL A 152 -10.29 16.30 3.63
N ALA A 153 -9.47 16.30 2.57
CA ALA A 153 -8.12 15.79 2.61
C ALA A 153 -7.20 16.74 3.41
N VAL A 154 -6.57 16.21 4.46
CA VAL A 154 -5.63 16.94 5.33
C VAL A 154 -4.27 16.26 5.28
N VAL A 155 -3.21 17.06 5.22
CA VAL A 155 -1.83 16.57 5.23
C VAL A 155 -1.01 17.32 6.27
N ARG A 156 -0.02 16.65 6.86
CA ARG A 156 1.11 17.28 7.57
C ARG A 156 2.42 16.85 6.94
N CYS A 157 3.23 17.81 6.54
CA CYS A 157 4.50 17.59 5.90
C CYS A 157 5.69 17.71 6.87
N VAL A 158 6.71 16.89 6.66
CA VAL A 158 7.99 16.88 7.40
C VAL A 158 9.16 16.83 6.42
N PRO A 159 10.33 17.39 6.77
CA PRO A 159 11.48 17.39 5.86
C PRO A 159 12.10 16.01 5.64
N GLN A 160 12.01 15.11 6.63
CA GLN A 160 12.65 13.80 6.67
C GLN A 160 11.61 12.71 6.94
N SER A 161 11.85 11.50 6.43
CA SER A 161 10.92 10.37 6.57
C SER A 161 11.67 9.03 6.50
N ALA A 162 11.08 8.00 7.08
CA ALA A 162 11.59 6.65 6.99
C ALA A 162 11.45 6.10 5.56
N ASP A 163 12.18 5.03 5.25
CA ASP A 163 12.08 4.31 3.98
C ASP A 163 12.43 2.86 4.26
N LEU A 164 11.44 1.97 4.24
CA LEU A 164 11.64 0.57 4.54
C LEU A 164 11.98 -0.21 3.27
N THR A 165 12.95 -1.11 3.38
CA THR A 165 13.23 -2.10 2.35
C THR A 165 13.26 -3.50 2.94
N LEU A 166 12.88 -4.48 2.11
CA LEU A 166 13.01 -5.89 2.42
C LEU A 166 14.45 -6.39 2.28
N GLY A 167 14.90 -7.19 3.26
CA GLY A 167 16.11 -8.01 3.18
C GLY A 167 15.87 -9.26 2.33
N LEU A 168 16.14 -9.17 1.02
CA LEU A 168 15.86 -10.26 0.07
C LEU A 168 16.62 -11.55 0.37
N ARG A 169 17.89 -11.43 0.79
CA ARG A 169 18.73 -12.59 1.10
C ARG A 169 18.19 -13.34 2.31
N ASP A 170 17.69 -12.63 3.32
CA ASP A 170 17.13 -13.24 4.52
C ASP A 170 15.95 -14.17 4.17
N ILE A 171 15.12 -13.78 3.19
CA ILE A 171 14.05 -14.63 2.66
C ILE A 171 14.63 -15.91 2.07
N GLU A 172 15.55 -15.80 1.11
CA GLU A 172 16.14 -16.95 0.39
C GLU A 172 16.88 -17.92 1.32
N THR A 173 17.71 -17.39 2.22
CA THR A 173 18.61 -18.22 3.04
C THR A 173 17.91 -18.92 4.20
N SER A 174 16.79 -18.36 4.68
CA SER A 174 16.06 -18.94 5.81
C SER A 174 14.80 -19.72 5.39
N ALA A 175 14.44 -19.67 4.11
CA ALA A 175 13.32 -20.38 3.53
C ALA A 175 13.37 -21.88 3.75
N ARG A 176 12.32 -22.45 4.34
CA ARG A 176 12.17 -23.90 4.53
C ARG A 176 10.72 -24.32 4.67
N LEU A 177 10.44 -25.57 4.32
CA LEU A 177 9.13 -26.18 4.57
C LEU A 177 9.13 -26.83 5.97
N ASP A 178 8.21 -26.40 6.82
CA ASP A 178 7.93 -26.97 8.14
C ASP A 178 6.65 -27.81 8.09
N LEU A 179 6.72 -29.01 8.66
CA LEU A 179 5.60 -29.93 8.75
C LEU A 179 5.05 -29.84 10.17
N ALA A 180 4.00 -29.04 10.36
CA ALA A 180 3.48 -28.72 11.68
C ALA A 180 2.18 -29.49 11.95
N PRO A 181 2.08 -30.26 13.05
CA PRO A 181 0.81 -30.83 13.47
C PRO A 181 -0.15 -29.74 13.94
N MET A 182 -1.44 -29.92 13.68
CA MET A 182 -2.50 -28.98 14.07
C MET A 182 -2.49 -28.66 15.58
N THR A 183 -2.05 -29.60 16.43
CA THR A 183 -1.91 -29.39 17.88
C THR A 183 -0.91 -28.30 18.26
N ARG A 184 0.04 -27.97 17.39
CA ARG A 184 1.02 -26.88 17.60
C ARG A 184 0.55 -25.53 17.08
N LEU A 185 -0.61 -25.46 16.43
CA LEU A 185 -1.06 -24.27 15.68
C LEU A 185 -2.19 -23.51 16.38
N THR A 186 -2.52 -23.84 17.63
CA THR A 186 -3.62 -23.20 18.37
C THR A 186 -3.51 -21.68 18.37
N CYS A 187 -2.35 -21.13 18.75
CA CYS A 187 -2.12 -19.69 18.77
C CYS A 187 -2.13 -19.06 17.38
N ALA A 188 -1.45 -19.67 16.42
CA ALA A 188 -1.45 -19.19 15.04
C ALA A 188 -2.85 -19.18 14.39
N MET A 189 -3.75 -20.05 14.85
CA MET A 189 -5.14 -20.06 14.41
C MET A 189 -5.98 -18.94 15.02
N GLU A 190 -5.68 -18.50 16.25
CA GLU A 190 -6.33 -17.32 16.85
C GLU A 190 -5.97 -16.05 16.08
N GLU A 191 -4.76 -16.01 15.50
CA GLU A 191 -4.25 -14.91 14.67
C GLU A 191 -4.56 -15.03 13.18
N ASN A 192 -5.38 -16.00 12.74
CA ASN A 192 -5.71 -16.18 11.32
C ASN A 192 -4.51 -16.51 10.39
N CYS A 193 -3.46 -17.14 10.91
CA CYS A 193 -2.20 -17.37 10.19
C CYS A 193 -2.11 -18.70 9.42
N VAL A 194 -3.21 -19.45 9.30
CA VAL A 194 -3.27 -20.71 8.55
C VAL A 194 -4.42 -20.67 7.54
N SER A 195 -4.40 -21.57 6.56
CA SER A 195 -5.42 -21.54 5.50
C SER A 195 -6.81 -21.82 6.05
N ALA A 196 -7.85 -21.38 5.33
CA ALA A 196 -9.24 -21.55 5.74
C ALA A 196 -9.61 -23.03 6.01
N GLU A 197 -9.04 -23.96 5.24
CA GLU A 197 -9.23 -25.40 5.40
C GLU A 197 -8.75 -25.92 6.76
N ALA A 198 -7.73 -25.29 7.37
CA ALA A 198 -7.19 -25.71 8.66
C ALA A 198 -8.25 -25.59 9.78
N TYR A 199 -9.12 -24.57 9.73
CA TYR A 199 -10.21 -24.37 10.70
C TYR A 199 -11.28 -25.45 10.64
N ILE A 200 -11.48 -26.02 9.46
CA ILE A 200 -12.41 -27.13 9.23
C ILE A 200 -11.76 -28.43 9.70
N ILE A 201 -10.54 -28.70 9.23
CA ILE A 201 -9.80 -29.95 9.51
C ILE A 201 -9.53 -30.13 10.99
N ARG A 202 -9.28 -29.06 11.77
CA ARG A 202 -9.05 -29.16 13.22
C ARG A 202 -10.15 -29.94 13.96
N ARG A 203 -11.40 -29.82 13.51
CA ARG A 203 -12.57 -30.46 14.14
C ARG A 203 -12.63 -31.96 13.88
N THR A 204 -12.15 -32.40 12.72
CA THR A 204 -12.28 -33.78 12.25
C THR A 204 -10.96 -34.57 12.37
N GLN A 205 -9.82 -33.90 12.27
CA GLN A 205 -8.48 -34.50 12.28
C GLN A 205 -7.49 -33.60 13.05
N PRO A 206 -7.53 -33.60 14.39
CA PRO A 206 -6.64 -32.77 15.22
C PRO A 206 -5.16 -33.14 15.12
N SER A 207 -4.83 -34.32 14.57
CA SER A 207 -3.45 -34.77 14.29
C SER A 207 -2.98 -34.46 12.86
N ALA A 208 -3.81 -33.80 12.04
CA ALA A 208 -3.44 -33.46 10.67
C ALA A 208 -2.16 -32.61 10.64
N ILE A 209 -1.37 -32.80 9.58
CA ILE A 209 -0.14 -32.05 9.35
C ILE A 209 -0.42 -30.92 8.36
N ARG A 210 0.15 -29.75 8.64
CA ARG A 210 0.15 -28.57 7.77
C ARG A 210 1.55 -28.36 7.22
N ASN A 211 1.61 -28.00 5.94
CA ASN A 211 2.83 -27.65 5.23
C ASN A 211 2.99 -26.12 5.29
N LEU A 212 3.89 -25.65 6.14
CA LEU A 212 4.11 -24.22 6.37
C LEU A 212 5.42 -23.80 5.71
N LEU A 213 5.34 -22.97 4.67
CA LEU A 213 6.52 -22.40 4.01
C LEU A 213 7.00 -21.20 4.84
N ARG A 214 8.01 -21.42 5.67
CA ARG A 214 8.61 -20.42 6.58
C ARG A 214 9.75 -19.67 5.90
N PHE A 215 9.90 -18.39 6.21
CA PHE A 215 11.00 -17.53 5.75
C PHE A 215 11.10 -16.29 6.62
N THR A 216 12.29 -15.69 6.71
CA THR A 216 12.54 -14.48 7.51
C THR A 216 12.15 -13.23 6.73
N THR A 217 11.47 -12.29 7.38
CA THR A 217 11.20 -10.96 6.85
C THR A 217 12.06 -9.94 7.60
N LYS A 218 13.00 -9.30 6.92
CA LYS A 218 13.79 -8.18 7.45
C LYS A 218 13.27 -6.87 6.87
N ALA A 219 12.84 -5.95 7.72
CA ALA A 219 12.47 -4.59 7.34
C ALA A 219 13.59 -3.63 7.75
N GLU A 220 14.40 -3.19 6.80
CA GLU A 220 15.52 -2.26 7.04
C GLU A 220 15.06 -0.82 6.81
N ASN A 221 15.34 0.10 7.75
CA ASN A 221 15.10 1.52 7.55
C ASN A 221 16.31 2.19 6.89
N VAL A 222 16.18 2.44 5.60
CA VAL A 222 17.16 3.14 4.74
C VAL A 222 16.82 4.61 4.51
N GLY A 223 15.82 5.12 5.23
CA GLY A 223 15.40 6.52 5.19
C GLY A 223 16.33 7.45 5.97
N ASP A 224 15.84 8.65 6.26
CA ASP A 224 16.56 9.66 7.05
C ASP A 224 15.78 10.15 8.27
N ALA A 225 14.73 9.42 8.64
CA ALA A 225 14.03 9.52 9.91
C ALA A 225 13.68 8.14 10.43
N ASP A 226 13.42 8.05 11.74
CA ASP A 226 12.97 6.81 12.37
C ASP A 226 11.59 6.41 11.83
N PHE A 227 11.39 5.12 11.59
CA PHE A 227 10.07 4.55 11.32
C PHE A 227 9.37 4.37 12.65
N SER A 228 8.20 4.98 12.83
CA SER A 228 7.43 4.87 14.07
C SER A 228 5.96 4.72 13.73
N PRO A 229 5.24 3.78 14.36
CA PRO A 229 3.79 3.75 14.27
C PRO A 229 3.28 5.03 14.94
N TYR A 230 2.58 5.88 14.18
CA TYR A 230 1.90 7.07 14.70
C TYR A 230 0.65 6.72 15.54
N ALA A 231 0.38 5.43 15.73
CA ALA A 231 -0.75 4.94 16.47
C ALA A 231 -0.68 5.42 17.92
N ASN A 232 -1.83 5.87 18.43
CA ASN A 232 -2.03 5.99 19.86
C ASN A 232 -1.78 4.59 20.46
N TYR A 233 -0.93 4.49 21.46
CA TYR A 233 -0.62 3.20 22.12
C TYR A 233 -1.89 2.48 22.63
N LYS A 234 -2.99 3.23 22.81
CA LYS A 234 -4.32 2.71 23.18
C LYS A 234 -4.98 1.83 22.11
N ASP A 235 -4.52 1.92 20.86
CA ASP A 235 -5.02 1.12 19.75
C ASP A 235 -4.19 -0.16 19.54
N TRP A 236 -3.17 -0.39 20.39
CA TRP A 236 -2.35 -1.59 20.30
C TRP A 236 -3.08 -2.78 20.89
N GLU A 237 -3.09 -3.87 20.14
CA GLU A 237 -3.76 -5.11 20.54
C GLU A 237 -2.77 -5.99 21.30
N TRP A 238 -3.10 -6.35 22.55
CA TRP A 238 -2.31 -7.32 23.31
C TRP A 238 -2.58 -8.72 22.78
N HIS A 239 -1.51 -9.44 22.41
CA HIS A 239 -1.65 -10.81 21.95
C HIS A 239 -1.24 -11.82 23.03
N GLN A 240 -2.22 -12.54 23.59
CA GLN A 240 -2.01 -13.44 24.74
C GLN A 240 -1.01 -14.56 24.43
N CYS A 241 -0.99 -15.04 23.19
CA CYS A 241 -0.09 -16.10 22.76
C CYS A 241 1.38 -15.70 22.76
N HIS A 242 1.68 -14.42 22.53
CA HIS A 242 3.06 -13.93 22.39
C HIS A 242 3.46 -12.91 23.46
N GLN A 243 2.57 -12.61 24.40
CA GLN A 243 2.78 -11.76 25.57
C GLN A 243 3.41 -10.40 25.26
N HIS A 244 2.98 -9.77 24.17
CA HIS A 244 3.35 -8.39 23.83
C HIS A 244 2.26 -7.74 22.97
N TYR A 245 2.40 -6.43 22.74
CA TYR A 245 1.48 -5.62 21.95
C TYR A 245 1.86 -5.58 20.47
N HIS A 246 0.88 -5.77 19.60
CA HIS A 246 0.97 -5.50 18.17
C HIS A 246 0.60 -4.03 17.91
N SER A 247 1.54 -3.25 17.38
CA SER A 247 1.33 -1.82 17.05
C SER A 247 0.67 -1.60 15.69
N MET A 248 0.59 -2.64 14.85
CA MET A 248 -0.06 -2.66 13.55
C MET A 248 -0.65 -4.05 13.28
N ASN A 249 -1.95 -4.11 12.94
CA ASN A 249 -2.62 -5.38 12.67
C ASN A 249 -2.09 -6.09 11.40
N VAL A 250 -1.48 -5.34 10.47
CA VAL A 250 -0.81 -5.87 9.27
C VAL A 250 0.47 -5.09 9.03
N PHE A 251 1.62 -5.68 9.32
CA PHE A 251 2.92 -5.10 8.99
C PHE A 251 3.46 -5.66 7.68
N ALA A 252 3.30 -6.97 7.48
CA ALA A 252 3.70 -7.64 6.27
C ALA A 252 2.63 -8.59 5.75
N THR A 253 2.52 -8.71 4.43
CA THR A 253 1.67 -9.71 3.76
C THR A 253 2.52 -10.66 2.93
N PHE A 254 2.08 -11.91 2.87
CA PHE A 254 2.76 -13.00 2.18
C PHE A 254 1.77 -13.66 1.23
N ASP A 255 1.83 -13.32 -0.04
CA ASP A 255 0.93 -13.88 -1.04
C ASP A 255 1.66 -14.86 -1.94
N VAL A 256 1.02 -15.97 -2.27
CA VAL A 256 1.53 -16.94 -3.25
C VAL A 256 0.65 -16.92 -4.47
N TYR A 257 1.27 -16.76 -5.64
CA TYR A 257 0.61 -16.74 -6.93
C TYR A 257 1.06 -17.91 -7.81
N ASP A 258 0.17 -18.36 -8.69
CA ASP A 258 0.57 -19.15 -9.85
C ASP A 258 1.24 -18.26 -10.92
N PHE A 259 1.81 -18.86 -11.98
CA PHE A 259 2.43 -18.10 -13.08
C PHE A 259 1.43 -17.34 -13.97
N SER A 260 0.13 -17.54 -13.74
CA SER A 260 -0.93 -16.72 -14.33
C SER A 260 -1.30 -15.54 -13.42
N TYR A 261 -0.50 -15.26 -12.39
CA TYR A 261 -0.71 -14.21 -11.39
C TYR A 261 -2.05 -14.31 -10.64
N ARG A 262 -2.60 -15.52 -10.50
CA ARG A 262 -3.76 -15.77 -9.63
C ARG A 262 -3.24 -16.11 -8.23
N LYS A 263 -3.78 -15.42 -7.22
CA LYS A 263 -3.46 -15.71 -5.81
C LYS A 263 -4.00 -17.10 -5.45
N VAL A 264 -3.12 -18.00 -5.02
CA VAL A 264 -3.44 -19.41 -4.68
C VAL A 264 -3.26 -19.73 -3.20
N ALA A 265 -2.44 -18.95 -2.48
CA ALA A 265 -2.38 -19.00 -1.02
C ALA A 265 -2.04 -17.61 -0.48
N GLN A 266 -2.33 -17.40 0.80
CA GLN A 266 -1.99 -16.17 1.50
C GLN A 266 -1.62 -16.48 2.94
N GLY A 267 -0.72 -15.67 3.46
CA GLY A 267 -0.33 -15.55 4.85
C GLY A 267 -0.14 -14.08 5.16
N HIS A 268 0.02 -13.77 6.43
CA HIS A 268 0.29 -12.42 6.87
C HIS A 268 1.04 -12.44 8.18
N LYS A 269 1.62 -11.29 8.50
CA LYS A 269 2.24 -11.02 9.77
C LYS A 269 1.73 -9.67 10.26
N ALA A 270 0.94 -9.70 11.33
CA ALA A 270 0.75 -8.52 12.16
C ALA A 270 2.13 -8.01 12.61
N SER A 271 2.30 -6.71 12.86
CA SER A 271 3.54 -6.29 13.50
C SER A 271 3.64 -7.04 14.82
N PHE A 272 4.81 -7.61 15.06
CA PHE A 272 5.27 -7.83 16.42
C PHE A 272 5.55 -6.43 17.00
N CYS A 273 6.24 -6.34 18.12
CA CYS A 273 6.83 -5.07 18.48
C CYS A 273 7.82 -4.60 17.39
N LEU A 274 7.73 -3.33 16.96
CA LEU A 274 8.74 -2.73 16.08
C LEU A 274 9.97 -2.33 16.90
N MET A 275 11.12 -2.93 16.60
CA MET A 275 12.36 -2.71 17.35
C MET A 275 13.62 -2.78 16.50
N ASP A 276 14.71 -2.26 17.06
CA ASP A 276 16.03 -2.27 16.45
C ASP A 276 16.76 -3.60 16.72
N THR A 277 16.40 -4.64 15.97
CA THR A 277 17.01 -5.98 16.11
C THR A 277 18.42 -6.09 15.52
N ASN A 278 18.67 -5.37 14.43
CA ASN A 278 19.95 -5.36 13.74
C ASN A 278 20.26 -3.96 13.21
N CYS A 279 21.43 -3.41 13.54
CA CYS A 279 21.86 -2.10 13.06
C CYS A 279 23.20 -2.21 12.34
N VAL A 280 23.43 -1.29 11.40
CA VAL A 280 24.74 -1.17 10.73
C VAL A 280 25.83 -0.77 11.75
N PRO A 281 27.10 -1.13 11.52
CA PRO A 281 28.18 -0.80 12.46
C PRO A 281 28.23 0.70 12.78
N GLY A 282 28.32 1.02 14.08
CA GLY A 282 28.37 2.39 14.58
C GLY A 282 26.99 3.02 14.89
N VAL A 283 25.89 2.42 14.45
CA VAL A 283 24.54 2.85 14.85
C VAL A 283 24.13 2.15 16.14
N ARG A 284 23.66 2.92 17.13
CA ARG A 284 23.16 2.37 18.40
C ARG A 284 21.66 2.12 18.29
N PRO A 285 21.17 0.94 18.68
CA PRO A 285 19.73 0.67 18.74
C PRO A 285 19.05 1.57 19.77
N LYS A 286 17.84 2.04 19.46
CA LYS A 286 17.02 2.95 20.26
C LYS A 286 15.70 2.31 20.66
N TYR A 287 15.04 1.60 19.75
CA TYR A 287 13.70 1.04 19.96
C TYR A 287 13.76 -0.41 20.44
N THR A 288 12.92 -0.73 21.43
CA THR A 288 12.77 -2.07 22.01
C THR A 288 11.29 -2.37 22.23
N CYS A 289 10.96 -3.60 22.65
CA CYS A 289 9.60 -4.05 22.92
C CYS A 289 9.09 -3.63 24.29
N GLY A 290 9.20 -2.33 24.59
CA GLY A 290 8.66 -1.71 25.79
C GLY A 290 7.25 -1.13 25.59
N ASN A 291 6.67 -0.64 26.69
CA ASN A 291 5.28 -0.21 26.73
C ASN A 291 4.98 1.14 26.04
N GLU A 292 5.97 1.99 25.79
CA GLU A 292 5.71 3.40 25.44
C GLU A 292 6.31 3.86 24.10
N THR A 293 7.27 3.14 23.51
CA THR A 293 7.89 3.51 22.24
C THR A 293 8.28 2.29 21.42
N GLN A 294 7.82 2.23 20.18
CA GLN A 294 8.22 1.24 19.17
C GLN A 294 8.66 1.96 17.90
N GLY A 295 9.52 1.33 17.12
CA GLY A 295 10.01 1.89 15.87
C GLY A 295 11.25 1.19 15.33
N ILE A 296 11.73 1.68 14.18
CA ILE A 296 12.96 1.23 13.55
C ILE A 296 13.81 2.47 13.28
N SER A 297 14.94 2.57 13.97
CA SER A 297 15.87 3.68 13.85
C SER A 297 16.49 3.75 12.45
N ILE A 298 16.92 4.93 12.05
CA ILE A 298 17.71 5.12 10.83
C ILE A 298 18.94 4.19 10.85
N GLY A 299 19.11 3.36 9.83
CA GLY A 299 20.24 2.42 9.74
C GLY A 299 20.09 1.16 10.59
N CYS A 300 18.92 0.95 11.19
CA CYS A 300 18.54 -0.29 11.86
C CYS A 300 17.47 -1.05 11.05
N ALA A 301 17.18 -2.26 11.51
CA ALA A 301 16.23 -3.17 10.91
C ALA A 301 15.46 -3.94 11.99
N ASP A 302 14.23 -4.27 11.66
CA ASP A 302 13.40 -5.21 12.42
C ASP A 302 13.37 -6.57 11.70
N LEU A 303 13.72 -7.63 12.43
CA LEU A 303 13.96 -8.96 11.88
C LEU A 303 12.96 -9.96 12.43
N TYR A 304 11.99 -10.32 11.59
CA TYR A 304 11.01 -11.36 11.86
C TYR A 304 11.53 -12.71 11.39
N THR A 305 12.26 -13.40 12.26
CA THR A 305 12.89 -14.68 11.91
C THR A 305 11.87 -15.76 11.56
N ALA A 306 12.21 -16.65 10.62
CA ALA A 306 11.40 -17.78 10.20
C ALA A 306 10.93 -18.74 11.33
N ASN A 307 11.47 -18.61 12.54
CA ASN A 307 11.08 -19.39 13.72
C ASN A 307 9.84 -18.83 14.43
N LEU A 308 9.50 -17.57 14.20
CA LEU A 308 8.35 -16.93 14.84
C LEU A 308 7.04 -17.57 14.34
N ASP A 309 6.01 -17.48 15.19
CA ASP A 309 4.65 -17.81 14.79
C ASP A 309 4.16 -16.87 13.69
N CYS A 310 3.26 -17.35 12.83
CA CYS A 310 2.73 -16.63 11.67
C CYS A 310 3.77 -16.21 10.61
N GLN A 311 5.04 -16.58 10.78
CA GLN A 311 6.10 -16.23 9.86
C GLN A 311 6.22 -17.28 8.73
N TRP A 312 5.11 -17.48 8.01
CA TRP A 312 4.96 -18.47 6.95
C TRP A 312 3.78 -18.19 6.01
N VAL A 313 3.70 -18.97 4.93
CA VAL A 313 2.46 -19.21 4.19
C VAL A 313 2.07 -20.68 4.33
N ASP A 314 0.80 -20.97 4.64
CA ASP A 314 0.27 -22.34 4.64
C ASP A 314 0.04 -22.78 3.18
N VAL A 315 0.86 -23.73 2.73
CA VAL A 315 0.87 -24.26 1.35
C VAL A 315 0.32 -25.69 1.28
N THR A 316 -0.40 -26.14 2.32
CA THR A 316 -0.90 -27.52 2.43
C THR A 316 -1.78 -27.93 1.25
N GLY A 317 -2.63 -27.00 0.76
CA GLY A 317 -3.55 -27.26 -0.36
C GLY A 317 -2.93 -27.13 -1.75
N LEU A 318 -1.67 -26.70 -1.86
CA LEU A 318 -1.04 -26.46 -3.17
C LEU A 318 -0.52 -27.77 -3.79
N PRO A 319 -0.63 -27.92 -5.13
CA PRO A 319 0.04 -29.00 -5.85
C PRO A 319 1.56 -29.00 -5.64
N VAL A 320 2.14 -30.18 -5.48
CA VAL A 320 3.59 -30.37 -5.32
C VAL A 320 4.29 -30.52 -6.67
N ASN A 321 5.62 -30.38 -6.66
CA ASN A 321 6.51 -30.41 -7.84
C ASN A 321 6.15 -29.34 -8.88
N GLN A 322 5.76 -28.17 -8.39
CA GLN A 322 5.44 -27.00 -9.19
C GLN A 322 6.21 -25.78 -8.69
N TYR A 323 6.25 -24.77 -9.55
CA TYR A 323 6.81 -23.47 -9.21
C TYR A 323 5.66 -22.49 -8.92
N TYR A 324 5.91 -21.57 -7.98
CA TYR A 324 5.00 -20.48 -7.63
C TYR A 324 5.78 -19.17 -7.47
N ILE A 325 5.05 -18.06 -7.41
CA ILE A 325 5.61 -16.75 -7.09
C ILE A 325 5.24 -16.42 -5.65
N LEU A 326 6.23 -16.22 -4.78
CA LEU A 326 6.02 -15.61 -3.46
C LEU A 326 6.13 -14.10 -3.60
N ARG A 327 5.12 -13.37 -3.13
CA ARG A 327 5.17 -11.92 -2.99
C ARG A 327 5.17 -11.57 -1.50
N VAL A 328 6.20 -10.86 -1.07
CA VAL A 328 6.33 -10.33 0.30
C VAL A 328 6.20 -8.81 0.22
N ALA A 329 5.41 -8.23 1.11
CA ALA A 329 5.20 -6.79 1.18
C ALA A 329 5.30 -6.30 2.64
N ILE A 330 5.91 -5.14 2.87
CA ILE A 330 5.91 -4.43 4.17
C ILE A 330 5.18 -3.10 4.04
N ASN A 331 4.50 -2.66 5.10
CA ASN A 331 3.56 -1.53 5.06
C ASN A 331 2.62 -1.60 3.83
N PRO A 332 1.96 -2.75 3.57
CA PRO A 332 1.25 -2.99 2.31
C PRO A 332 0.04 -2.08 2.09
N GLU A 333 -0.50 -1.50 3.17
CA GLU A 333 -1.63 -0.59 3.16
C GLU A 333 -1.21 0.89 3.16
N TYR A 334 0.10 1.17 3.12
CA TYR A 334 0.65 2.53 3.13
C TYR A 334 0.14 3.34 4.34
N LYS A 335 -0.01 2.69 5.49
CA LYS A 335 -0.55 3.27 6.74
C LYS A 335 0.44 4.16 7.46
N ILE A 336 1.71 4.03 7.17
CA ILE A 336 2.79 4.88 7.69
C ILE A 336 3.48 5.58 6.52
N GLY A 337 3.80 6.86 6.71
CA GLY A 337 4.48 7.67 5.71
C GLY A 337 5.94 7.26 5.53
N GLU A 338 6.30 6.97 4.29
CA GLU A 338 7.67 6.65 3.88
C GLU A 338 8.09 7.56 2.72
N ARG A 339 9.39 7.67 2.47
CA ARG A 339 9.93 8.45 1.35
C ARG A 339 9.58 7.84 -0.01
N ASN A 340 9.55 6.52 -0.05
CA ASN A 340 9.30 5.68 -1.21
C ASN A 340 8.51 4.46 -0.76
N PHE A 341 7.61 4.00 -1.62
CA PHE A 341 6.84 2.76 -1.38
C PHE A 341 7.12 1.69 -2.42
N GLU A 342 7.92 2.00 -3.45
CA GLU A 342 8.20 1.12 -4.59
C GLU A 342 9.18 -0.02 -4.23
N ASN A 343 9.87 0.10 -3.09
CA ASN A 343 10.83 -0.86 -2.54
C ASN A 343 10.27 -1.68 -1.36
N ASN A 344 8.98 -1.50 -1.05
CA ASN A 344 8.30 -2.22 0.02
C ASN A 344 7.92 -3.66 -0.35
N GLY A 345 8.04 -4.03 -1.61
CA GLY A 345 7.67 -5.35 -2.12
C GLY A 345 8.85 -6.15 -2.66
N ALA A 346 8.69 -7.47 -2.66
CA ALA A 346 9.57 -8.40 -3.33
C ALA A 346 8.79 -9.57 -3.91
N GLU A 347 9.24 -10.06 -5.07
CA GLU A 347 8.79 -11.32 -5.66
C GLU A 347 9.94 -12.32 -5.71
N CYS A 348 9.67 -13.56 -5.34
CA CYS A 348 10.61 -14.68 -5.35
C CYS A 348 9.99 -15.91 -6.02
N ILE A 349 10.83 -16.81 -6.51
CA ILE A 349 10.39 -18.09 -7.06
C ILE A 349 10.40 -19.15 -5.96
N ILE A 350 9.23 -19.75 -5.72
CA ILE A 350 9.09 -20.94 -4.88
C ILE A 350 9.24 -22.16 -5.79
N HIS A 351 10.17 -23.05 -5.47
CA HIS A 351 10.19 -24.42 -5.98
C HIS A 351 9.57 -25.33 -4.89
N TYR A 352 8.29 -25.69 -5.05
CA TYR A 352 7.56 -26.43 -4.03
C TYR A 352 7.48 -27.91 -4.38
N THR A 353 8.25 -28.75 -3.67
CA THR A 353 8.30 -30.21 -3.92
C THR A 353 7.51 -31.01 -2.89
N GLY A 354 6.83 -30.34 -1.95
CA GLY A 354 6.16 -30.98 -0.80
C GLY A 354 7.10 -31.63 0.22
N LYS A 355 8.42 -31.43 0.13
CA LYS A 355 9.42 -32.06 1.01
C LYS A 355 10.37 -31.02 1.61
N PRO A 356 10.63 -31.03 2.94
CA PRO A 356 11.56 -30.10 3.58
C PRO A 356 12.94 -30.05 2.94
N ALA A 357 13.48 -31.22 2.57
CA ALA A 357 14.81 -31.32 2.00
C ALA A 357 14.99 -30.61 0.65
N THR A 358 13.92 -30.38 -0.11
CA THR A 358 14.02 -29.96 -1.53
C THR A 358 13.16 -28.74 -1.88
N THR A 359 12.19 -28.35 -1.05
CA THR A 359 11.46 -27.09 -1.23
C THR A 359 12.38 -25.89 -0.98
N ARG A 360 12.38 -24.90 -1.88
CA ARG A 360 13.26 -23.71 -1.80
C ARG A 360 12.56 -22.44 -2.27
N ILE A 361 13.05 -21.29 -1.79
CA ILE A 361 12.75 -19.96 -2.34
C ILE A 361 14.04 -19.42 -2.96
N THR A 362 13.98 -18.89 -4.17
CA THR A 362 15.14 -18.41 -4.93
C THR A 362 14.77 -17.22 -5.83
N ASN A 363 15.78 -16.51 -6.33
CA ASN A 363 15.63 -15.42 -7.31
C ASN A 363 14.68 -14.32 -6.81
N CYS A 364 14.81 -13.94 -5.53
CA CYS A 364 14.08 -12.83 -4.95
C CYS A 364 14.50 -11.50 -5.59
N ARG A 365 13.53 -10.68 -5.98
CA ARG A 365 13.73 -9.37 -6.60
C ARG A 365 12.79 -8.36 -5.98
N ARG A 366 13.27 -7.13 -5.78
CA ARG A 366 12.41 -6.02 -5.35
C ARG A 366 11.38 -5.71 -6.43
N THR A 367 10.13 -5.54 -6.02
CA THR A 367 9.02 -5.22 -6.90
C THR A 367 8.08 -4.22 -6.20
N PRO A 368 7.48 -3.29 -6.94
CA PRO A 368 6.47 -2.40 -6.39
C PRO A 368 5.23 -3.14 -5.89
N LEU A 369 4.57 -2.56 -4.89
CA LEU A 369 3.35 -3.09 -4.29
C LEU A 369 2.10 -2.97 -5.18
N SER A 370 2.09 -2.04 -6.14
CA SER A 370 1.06 -1.96 -7.18
C SER A 370 1.50 -2.68 -8.45
N PHE A 371 0.59 -3.47 -9.02
CA PHE A 371 0.71 -3.89 -10.41
C PHE A 371 0.28 -2.72 -11.31
N ASN A 372 0.94 -2.54 -12.45
CA ASN A 372 0.33 -1.75 -13.53
C ASN A 372 -0.97 -2.48 -13.92
N VAL A 373 -2.11 -1.86 -13.63
CA VAL A 373 -3.43 -2.27 -14.13
C VAL A 373 -3.52 -1.95 -15.61
#